data_AF-A0A9X0EU84-F1
#
_entry.id   AF-A0A9X0EU84-F1
#
_cell.length_a   1.000
_cell.length_b   1.000
_cell.length_c   1.000
_cell.angle_alpha   90.00
_cell.angle_beta   90.00
_cell.angle_gamma   90.00
#
_symmetry.space_group_name_H-M   'P 1'
#
loop_
_entity.id
_entity.type
_entity.pdbx_description
1 polymer ?
#
loop_
_entity_poly.entity_id
_entity_poly.type
_entity_poly.pdbx_seq_one_letter_code
_entity_poly.pdbx_strand_id
1 'polypeptide(L)'
;MDMKKMIETLEVTRVTDEELSISNLHPKLVKLYSQKDSTEYTKLLKYILSLSVQLKLNLVLKYFGVRPIVAADDRMQFQEIFKCLAKKDDNGEWFLNLVSLYVGLIVVLHFEEKVIESSFFDDMVVGECNEI
;
A
#
# COMPACT_ATOMS: atom_id res chain seq x y z
N MET A 1 2.67 -11.34 5.74
CA MET A 1 1.65 -10.74 4.87
C MET A 1 1.69 -11.35 3.47
N ASP A 2 0.60 -11.93 2.95
CA ASP A 2 0.52 -12.44 1.58
C ASP A 2 0.07 -11.36 0.58
N MET A 3 1.05 -10.60 0.04
CA MET A 3 0.75 -9.54 -0.92
C MET A 3 0.17 -10.04 -2.24
N LYS A 4 0.50 -11.26 -2.66
CA LYS A 4 -0.03 -11.83 -3.89
C LYS A 4 -1.53 -12.03 -3.75
N LYS A 5 -1.96 -12.66 -2.66
CA LYS A 5 -3.38 -12.87 -2.34
C LYS A 5 -4.14 -11.55 -2.22
N MET A 6 -3.54 -10.54 -1.59
CA MET A 6 -4.13 -9.20 -1.46
C MET A 6 -4.41 -8.56 -2.82
N ILE A 7 -3.45 -8.60 -3.75
CA ILE A 7 -3.60 -8.04 -5.10
C ILE A 7 -4.62 -8.86 -5.91
N GLU A 8 -4.56 -10.18 -5.87
CA GLU A 8 -5.52 -11.05 -6.57
C GLU A 8 -6.96 -10.78 -6.11
N THR A 9 -7.15 -10.50 -4.81
CA THR A 9 -8.46 -10.14 -4.27
C THR A 9 -8.95 -8.80 -4.84
N LEU A 10 -8.08 -7.78 -4.87
CA LEU A 10 -8.38 -6.46 -5.44
C LEU A 10 -8.71 -6.50 -6.95
N GLU A 11 -8.07 -7.40 -7.70
CA GLU A 11 -8.36 -7.63 -9.12
C GLU A 11 -9.79 -8.15 -9.34
N VAL A 12 -10.23 -9.06 -8.46
CA VAL A 12 -11.57 -9.66 -8.53
C VAL A 12 -12.66 -8.70 -8.05
N THR A 13 -12.39 -7.95 -6.97
CA THR A 13 -13.41 -7.07 -6.35
C THR A 13 -13.67 -5.78 -7.10
N ARG A 14 -12.94 -5.47 -8.19
CA ARG A 14 -13.00 -4.20 -8.93
C ARG A 14 -13.24 -3.02 -7.98
N VAL A 15 -12.18 -2.63 -7.29
CA VAL A 15 -12.20 -1.55 -6.30
C VAL A 15 -12.66 -0.25 -6.97
N THR A 16 -13.98 0.00 -6.91
CA THR A 16 -14.72 1.24 -7.18
C THR A 16 -14.56 1.88 -8.57
N ASP A 17 -15.64 2.40 -9.14
CA ASP A 17 -15.63 3.22 -10.38
C ASP A 17 -14.85 4.56 -10.24
N GLU A 18 -14.28 4.85 -9.06
CA GLU A 18 -13.43 6.02 -8.82
C GLU A 18 -12.01 5.78 -9.34
N GLU A 19 -11.60 6.62 -10.30
CA GLU A 19 -10.22 6.64 -10.79
C GLU A 19 -9.26 7.06 -9.67
N LEU A 20 -8.42 6.13 -9.22
CA LEU A 20 -7.41 6.39 -8.22
C LEU A 20 -6.32 7.28 -8.82
N SER A 21 -5.87 8.29 -8.07
CA SER A 21 -4.82 9.21 -8.51
C SER A 21 -3.56 9.12 -7.65
N ILE A 22 -2.40 9.08 -8.32
CA ILE A 22 -1.08 9.20 -7.68
C ILE A 22 -1.01 10.46 -6.79
N SER A 23 -1.71 11.55 -7.15
CA SER A 23 -1.73 12.79 -6.36
C SER A 23 -2.29 12.60 -4.94
N ASN A 24 -3.14 11.59 -4.74
CA ASN A 24 -3.74 11.30 -3.43
C ASN A 24 -2.80 10.51 -2.50
N LEU A 25 -1.65 10.01 -3.00
CA LEU A 25 -0.66 9.34 -2.15
C LEU A 25 -0.06 10.30 -1.12
N HIS A 26 0.25 11.54 -1.53
CA HIS A 26 0.87 12.52 -0.64
C HIS A 26 0.00 12.87 0.60
N PRO A 27 -1.27 13.31 0.46
CA PRO A 27 -2.09 13.62 1.63
C PRO A 27 -2.35 12.39 2.52
N LYS A 28 -2.47 11.18 1.93
CA LYS A 28 -2.61 9.93 2.71
C LYS A 28 -1.35 9.60 3.50
N LEU A 29 -0.17 9.81 2.92
CA LEU A 29 1.11 9.63 3.62
C LEU A 29 1.30 10.65 4.75
N VAL A 30 0.89 11.90 4.54
CA VAL A 30 0.91 12.93 5.59
C VAL A 30 0.00 12.54 6.76
N LYS A 31 -1.18 11.99 6.46
CA LYS A 31 -2.09 11.47 7.49
C LYS A 31 -1.45 10.31 8.25
N LEU A 32 -0.88 9.32 7.55
CA LEU A 32 -0.18 8.20 8.17
C LEU A 32 1.01 8.64 9.03
N TYR A 33 1.80 9.60 8.57
CA TYR A 33 2.92 10.17 9.33
C TYR A 33 2.46 10.82 10.64
N SER A 34 1.28 11.44 10.62
CA SER A 34 0.72 12.13 11.78
C SER A 34 0.13 11.16 12.81
N GLN A 35 -0.57 10.11 12.36
CA GLN A 35 -1.29 9.19 13.24
C GLN A 35 -0.47 7.97 13.64
N LYS A 36 0.41 7.48 12.75
CA LYS A 36 1.31 6.33 12.95
C LYS A 36 0.61 5.09 13.49
N ASP A 37 -0.64 4.86 13.07
CA ASP A 37 -1.40 3.68 13.45
C ASP A 37 -1.55 2.67 12.30
N SER A 38 -1.81 1.43 12.67
CA SER A 38 -1.93 0.29 11.76
C SER A 38 -3.19 0.36 10.88
N THR A 39 -4.25 1.05 11.34
CA THR A 39 -5.49 1.23 10.56
C THR A 39 -5.24 2.11 9.35
N GLU A 40 -4.61 3.27 9.52
CA GLU A 40 -4.26 4.14 8.40
C GLU A 40 -3.21 3.53 7.50
N TYR A 41 -2.24 2.79 8.06
CA TYR A 41 -1.30 2.02 7.26
C TYR A 41 -2.03 1.02 6.37
N THR A 42 -3.00 0.29 6.91
CA THR A 42 -3.74 -0.72 6.14
C THR A 42 -4.61 -0.08 5.06
N LYS A 43 -5.26 1.05 5.35
CA LYS A 43 -6.04 1.81 4.35
C LYS A 43 -5.16 2.31 3.19
N LEU A 44 -3.99 2.85 3.50
CA LEU A 44 -3.07 3.32 2.47
C LEU A 44 -2.40 2.15 1.74
N LEU A 45 -2.16 1.00 2.38
CA LEU A 45 -1.74 -0.23 1.70
C LEU A 45 -2.77 -0.65 0.65
N LYS A 46 -4.06 -0.73 1.02
CA LYS A 46 -5.15 -1.00 0.08
C LYS A 46 -5.11 -0.03 -1.09
N TYR A 47 -5.02 1.27 -0.80
CA TYR A 47 -4.95 2.30 -1.83
C TYR A 47 -3.78 2.12 -2.80
N ILE A 48 -2.58 1.85 -2.29
CA ILE A 48 -1.38 1.61 -3.10
C ILE A 48 -1.54 0.36 -3.97
N LEU A 49 -2.03 -0.73 -3.40
CA LEU A 49 -2.22 -1.98 -4.15
C LEU A 49 -3.34 -1.85 -5.20
N SER A 50 -4.44 -1.16 -4.91
CA SER A 50 -5.48 -0.87 -5.89
C SER A 50 -4.95 0.00 -7.03
N LEU A 51 -4.13 1.01 -6.70
CA LEU A 51 -3.47 1.85 -7.69
C LEU A 51 -2.52 1.02 -8.58
N SER A 52 -1.85 0.02 -8.02
CA SER A 52 -1.03 -0.92 -8.81
C SER A 52 -1.84 -1.69 -9.84
N VAL A 53 -3.06 -2.10 -9.50
CA VAL A 53 -3.96 -2.82 -10.40
C VAL A 53 -4.44 -1.88 -11.51
N GLN A 54 -4.89 -0.67 -11.17
CA GLN A 54 -5.33 0.34 -12.15
C GLN A 54 -4.22 0.71 -13.14
N LEU A 55 -3.00 0.92 -12.64
CA LEU A 55 -1.84 1.29 -13.46
C LEU A 55 -1.16 0.10 -14.16
N LYS A 56 -1.67 -1.13 -13.97
CA LYS A 56 -1.08 -2.38 -14.47
C LYS A 56 0.37 -2.63 -14.01
N LEU A 57 0.73 -2.13 -12.83
CA LEU A 57 2.02 -2.32 -12.15
C LEU A 57 2.00 -3.50 -11.16
N ASN A 58 0.81 -4.03 -10.87
CA ASN A 58 0.53 -5.21 -10.04
C ASN A 58 1.32 -6.47 -10.40
N LEU A 59 1.63 -6.71 -11.68
CA LEU A 59 2.38 -7.90 -12.11
C LEU A 59 3.76 -7.98 -11.46
N VAL A 60 4.47 -6.84 -11.37
CA VAL A 60 5.79 -6.80 -10.75
C VAL A 60 5.68 -7.20 -9.27
N LEU A 61 4.68 -6.66 -8.57
CA LEU A 61 4.47 -6.97 -7.15
C LEU A 61 4.11 -8.44 -6.91
N LYS A 62 3.26 -9.05 -7.76
CA LYS A 62 2.81 -10.44 -7.60
C LYS A 62 3.91 -11.46 -7.83
N TYR A 63 4.79 -11.24 -8.81
CA TYR A 63 5.74 -12.27 -9.26
C TYR A 63 7.17 -12.06 -8.79
N PHE A 64 7.62 -10.81 -8.62
CA PHE A 64 8.96 -10.52 -8.11
C PHE A 64 8.97 -10.36 -6.59
N GLY A 65 7.79 -10.18 -5.99
CA GLY A 65 7.65 -9.85 -4.58
C GLY A 65 8.19 -8.45 -4.27
N VAL A 66 8.08 -8.06 -3.01
CA VAL A 66 8.63 -6.79 -2.54
C VAL A 66 9.54 -7.08 -1.36
N ARG A 67 10.81 -6.69 -1.50
CA ARG A 67 11.75 -6.68 -0.39
C ARG A 67 11.57 -5.36 0.38
N PRO A 68 11.27 -5.40 1.69
CA PRO A 68 11.20 -4.18 2.49
C PRO A 68 12.55 -3.47 2.52
N ILE A 69 12.52 -2.15 2.33
CA ILE A 69 13.68 -1.26 2.56
C ILE A 69 13.41 -0.53 3.86
N VAL A 70 14.30 -0.71 4.83
CA VAL A 70 14.14 -0.19 6.20
C VAL A 70 15.24 0.84 6.46
N ALA A 71 14.82 2.07 6.78
CA ALA A 71 15.67 3.16 7.22
C ALA A 71 15.97 3.05 8.73
N ALA A 72 16.80 3.96 9.25
CA ALA A 72 17.22 3.91 10.65
C ALA A 72 16.07 4.19 11.64
N ASP A 73 15.12 5.04 11.25
CA ASP A 73 13.97 5.43 12.07
C ASP A 73 12.76 5.79 11.20
N ASP A 74 11.62 6.02 11.85
CA ASP A 74 10.37 6.36 11.19
C ASP A 74 10.47 7.65 10.37
N ARG A 75 11.06 8.71 10.92
CA ARG A 75 11.26 9.98 10.23
C ARG A 75 12.05 9.78 8.93
N MET A 76 13.16 9.06 8.97
CA MET A 76 13.97 8.76 7.78
C MET A 76 13.18 7.90 6.79
N GLN A 77 12.40 6.94 7.26
CA GLN A 77 11.54 6.12 6.40
C GLN A 77 10.56 6.99 5.60
N PHE A 78 9.83 7.90 6.27
CA PHE A 78 8.91 8.81 5.60
C PHE A 78 9.64 9.78 4.66
N GLN A 79 10.83 10.27 5.03
CA GLN A 79 11.62 11.12 4.14
C GLN A 79 12.00 10.40 2.84
N GLU A 80 12.44 9.15 2.91
CA GLU A 80 12.74 8.36 1.70
C GLU A 80 11.49 8.10 0.85
N ILE A 81 10.35 7.84 1.48
CA ILE A 81 9.07 7.70 0.77
C ILE A 81 8.72 9.01 0.03
N PHE A 82 8.79 10.16 0.70
CA PHE A 82 8.48 11.44 0.06
C PHE A 82 9.46 11.79 -1.06
N LYS A 83 10.76 11.51 -0.88
CA LYS A 83 11.76 11.67 -1.95
C LYS A 83 11.47 10.77 -3.14
N CYS A 84 11.07 9.51 -2.91
CA CYS A 84 10.70 8.58 -3.96
C CYS A 84 9.53 9.10 -4.80
N LEU A 85 8.49 9.64 -4.15
CA LEU A 85 7.34 10.24 -4.84
C LEU A 85 7.71 11.52 -5.58
N ALA A 86 8.55 12.37 -5.01
CA ALA A 86 8.97 13.62 -5.64
C ALA A 86 9.80 13.40 -6.92
N LYS A 87 10.48 12.26 -7.04
CA LYS A 87 11.32 11.88 -8.18
C LYS A 87 10.68 10.83 -9.10
N LYS A 88 9.37 10.62 -8.99
CA LYS A 88 8.68 9.53 -9.73
C LYS A 88 8.84 9.63 -11.26
N ASP A 89 8.91 10.85 -11.79
CA ASP A 89 8.98 11.07 -13.24
C ASP A 89 10.40 10.82 -13.80
N ASP A 90 11.42 10.84 -12.92
CA ASP A 90 12.83 10.57 -13.26
C ASP A 90 13.27 9.13 -12.91
N ASN A 91 12.38 8.32 -12.32
CA ASN A 91 12.69 6.98 -11.84
C ASN A 91 11.70 5.95 -12.41
N GLY A 92 12.15 5.15 -13.39
CA GLY A 92 11.33 4.10 -14.00
C GLY A 92 10.82 3.03 -13.04
N GLU A 93 11.47 2.86 -11.88
CA GLU A 93 11.13 1.86 -10.86
C GLU A 93 10.47 2.50 -9.62
N TRP A 94 10.02 3.75 -9.70
CA TRP A 94 9.51 4.51 -8.55
C TRP A 94 8.43 3.77 -7.77
N PHE A 95 7.56 3.02 -8.45
CA PHE A 95 6.45 2.34 -7.81
C PHE A 95 6.93 1.14 -6.98
N LEU A 96 7.86 0.34 -7.50
CA LEU A 96 8.46 -0.76 -6.75
C LEU A 96 9.23 -0.21 -5.54
N ASN A 97 10.02 0.85 -5.73
CA ASN A 97 10.73 1.52 -4.65
C ASN A 97 9.79 2.07 -3.58
N LEU A 98 8.66 2.67 -4.00
CA LEU A 98 7.62 3.14 -3.09
C LEU A 98 7.07 1.99 -2.26
N VAL A 99 6.68 0.86 -2.86
CA VAL A 99 6.12 -0.28 -2.11
C VAL A 99 7.18 -0.89 -1.19
N SER A 100 8.43 -1.01 -1.64
CA SER A 100 9.56 -1.47 -0.80
C SER A 100 9.77 -0.59 0.43
N LEU A 101 9.76 0.73 0.27
CA LEU A 101 9.86 1.68 1.39
C LEU A 101 8.59 1.66 2.25
N TYR A 102 7.42 1.53 1.64
CA TYR A 102 6.15 1.52 2.35
C TYR A 102 6.04 0.30 3.26
N VAL A 103 6.35 -0.90 2.77
CA VAL A 103 6.35 -2.13 3.58
C VAL A 103 7.41 -2.06 4.70
N GLY A 104 8.50 -1.32 4.49
CA GLY A 104 9.49 -1.04 5.54
C GLY A 104 8.91 -0.32 6.77
N LEU A 105 7.80 0.41 6.62
CA LEU A 105 7.11 1.06 7.76
C LEU A 105 6.63 0.08 8.81
N ILE A 106 6.29 -1.16 8.44
CA ILE A 106 5.90 -2.20 9.40
C ILE A 106 7.01 -2.39 10.46
N VAL A 107 8.27 -2.36 10.03
CA VAL A 107 9.43 -2.56 10.91
C VAL A 107 9.66 -1.34 11.79
N VAL A 108 9.74 -0.14 11.21
CA VAL A 108 10.07 1.09 11.97
C VAL A 108 8.94 1.60 12.85
N LEU A 109 7.67 1.26 12.54
CA LEU A 109 6.51 1.58 13.38
C LEU A 109 6.08 0.41 14.28
N HIS A 110 6.79 -0.72 14.24
CA HIS A 110 6.52 -1.92 15.04
C HIS A 110 5.10 -2.47 14.87
N PHE A 111 4.58 -2.47 13.64
CA PHE A 111 3.27 -3.06 13.35
C PHE A 111 3.35 -4.58 13.23
N GLU A 112 2.30 -5.26 13.66
CA GLU A 112 2.16 -6.70 13.48
C GLU A 112 1.60 -7.03 12.10
N GLU A 113 2.37 -7.76 11.29
CA GLU A 113 1.95 -8.15 9.93
C GLU A 113 0.59 -8.87 9.90
N LYS A 114 0.32 -9.71 10.90
CA LYS A 114 -0.96 -10.45 11.00
C LYS A 114 -2.15 -9.51 11.18
N VAL A 115 -1.99 -8.45 11.96
CA VAL A 115 -3.05 -7.45 12.17
C VAL A 115 -3.32 -6.70 10.88
N ILE A 116 -2.26 -6.25 10.19
CA ILE A 116 -2.38 -5.60 8.88
C ILE A 116 -3.11 -6.52 7.89
N GLU A 117 -2.70 -7.78 7.82
CA GLU A 117 -3.25 -8.75 6.89
C GLU A 117 -4.72 -9.05 7.15
N SER A 118 -5.12 -9.29 8.41
CA SER A 118 -6.53 -9.48 8.76
C SER A 118 -7.37 -8.24 8.44
N SER A 119 -6.94 -7.05 8.90
CA SER A 119 -7.64 -5.78 8.62
C SER A 119 -7.68 -5.45 7.12
N PHE A 120 -6.76 -5.99 6.33
CA PHE A 120 -6.80 -5.81 4.88
C PHE A 120 -8.04 -6.48 4.28
N PHE A 121 -8.36 -7.70 4.72
CA PHE A 121 -9.47 -8.47 4.17
C PHE A 121 -10.81 -8.16 4.85
N ASP A 122 -10.83 -7.73 6.12
CA ASP A 122 -12.08 -7.45 6.86
C ASP A 122 -13.01 -6.46 6.11
N ASP A 123 -12.46 -5.38 5.55
CA ASP A 123 -13.28 -4.39 4.81
C ASP A 123 -13.79 -4.91 3.44
N MET A 124 -13.37 -6.09 2.98
CA MET A 124 -13.77 -6.67 1.68
C MET A 124 -14.87 -7.72 1.80
N VAL A 125 -15.17 -8.19 3.02
CA VAL A 125 -16.19 -9.23 3.27
C VAL A 125 -17.62 -8.66 3.31
N VAL A 126 -17.79 -7.34 3.19
CA VAL A 126 -19.12 -6.69 3.11
C VAL A 126 -19.71 -6.82 1.70
N GLY A 127 -19.98 -8.06 1.29
CA GLY A 127 -20.56 -8.44 0.00
C GLY A 127 -21.43 -9.70 0.04
N GLU A 128 -21.66 -10.28 1.22
CA GLU A 128 -22.60 -11.39 1.42
C GLU A 128 -23.69 -10.96 2.41
N CYS A 129 -24.73 -10.29 1.90
CA CYS A 129 -26.10 -10.23 2.46
C CYS A 129 -26.94 -9.28 1.59
N ASN A 130 -27.18 -9.67 0.33
CA ASN A 130 -28.40 -9.32 -0.37
C ASN A 130 -28.81 -10.57 -1.15
N GLU A 131 -29.23 -11.59 -0.38
CA GLU A 131 -30.11 -12.62 -0.92
C GLU A 131 -31.53 -12.03 -1.01
N ILE A 132 -32.15 -12.36 -2.13
CA ILE A 132 -33.41 -11.86 -2.70
C ILE A 132 -34.62 -12.23 -1.84
#